data_AF-A0A2J7Q0M4-F1
#
_entry.id   AF-A0A2J7Q0M4-F1
#
_cell.length_a   1.000
_cell.length_b   1.000
_cell.length_c   1.000
_cell.angle_alpha   90.00
_cell.angle_beta   90.00
_cell.angle_gamma   90.00
#
_symmetry.space_group_name_H-M   'P 1'
#
loop_
_entity.id
_entity.type
_entity.pdbx_description
1 polymer ?
#
loop_
_entity_poly.entity_id
_entity_poly.type
_entity_poly.pdbx_seq_one_letter_code
_entity_poly.pdbx_strand_id
1 'polypeptide(L)' 'MARVFRLLVLLMAAVEPLVGVEQRFAMEPQDQTAIVGSRVTLPCRIINKTGVLQWTKDDFGLGTHRNLSGFDRYSMIGSD' A
#
# COMPACT_ATOMS: atom_id res chain seq x y z
N MET A 1 -0.64 -20.39 46.34
CA MET A 1 -0.59 -20.51 44.86
C MET A 1 -1.56 -19.59 44.10
N ALA A 2 -2.86 -19.53 44.42
CA ALA A 2 -3.87 -18.87 43.57
C ALA A 2 -3.69 -17.34 43.35
N ARG A 3 -3.14 -16.61 44.32
CA ARG A 3 -2.92 -15.15 44.22
C ARG A 3 -1.78 -14.76 43.27
N VAL A 4 -0.72 -15.56 43.23
CA VAL A 4 0.43 -15.39 42.31
C VAL A 4 0.00 -15.66 40.87
N PHE A 5 -0.84 -16.69 40.65
CA PHE A 5 -1.38 -17.03 39.34
C PHE A 5 -2.30 -15.93 38.78
N ARG A 6 -3.13 -15.30 39.62
CA ARG A 6 -3.97 -14.15 39.22
C ARG A 6 -3.16 -12.92 38.84
N LEU A 7 -2.06 -12.64 39.55
CA LEU A 7 -1.17 -11.51 39.23
C LEU A 7 -0.43 -11.72 37.90
N LEU A 8 0.04 -12.94 37.64
CA LEU A 8 0.66 -13.35 36.36
C LEU A 8 -0.31 -13.25 35.18
N VAL A 9 -1.59 -13.64 35.38
CA VAL A 9 -2.64 -13.51 34.35
C VAL A 9 -2.97 -12.03 34.06
N LEU A 10 -2.96 -11.17 35.08
CA LEU A 10 -3.16 -9.72 34.92
C LEU A 10 -2.00 -9.02 34.20
N LEU A 11 -0.76 -9.48 34.41
CA LEU A 11 0.44 -8.97 33.71
C LEU A 11 0.45 -9.28 32.20
N MET A 12 -0.11 -10.43 31.79
CA MET A 12 -0.21 -10.82 30.38
C MET A 12 -1.40 -10.16 29.64
N ALA A 13 -2.43 -9.73 30.37
CA ALA A 13 -3.64 -9.13 29.79
C ALA A 13 -3.48 -7.65 29.40
N ALA A 14 -2.40 -6.98 29.80
CA ALA A 14 -2.13 -5.57 29.48
C ALA A 14 -1.24 -5.38 28.23
N VAL A 15 -0.83 -6.47 27.56
CA VAL A 15 -0.14 -6.39 26.28
C VAL A 15 -1.20 -6.29 25.19
N GLU A 16 -1.75 -5.08 25.00
CA GLU A 16 -2.42 -4.77 23.74
C GLU A 16 -1.38 -4.95 22.63
N PRO A 17 -1.62 -5.83 21.64
CA PRO A 17 -0.65 -5.98 20.59
C PRO A 17 -0.62 -4.65 19.82
N LEU A 18 0.55 -4.03 19.69
CA LEU A 18 0.81 -2.90 18.80
C LEU A 18 0.74 -3.38 17.34
N VAL A 19 -0.40 -3.95 16.93
CA VAL A 19 -0.62 -4.34 15.55
C VAL A 19 -0.78 -3.05 14.77
N GLY A 20 0.32 -2.62 14.14
CA GLY A 20 0.29 -1.51 13.20
C GLY A 20 -0.80 -1.78 12.15
N VAL A 21 -1.56 -0.76 11.79
CA VAL A 21 -2.66 -0.93 10.85
C VAL A 21 -2.10 -1.37 9.51
N GLU A 22 -2.53 -2.54 9.03
CA GLU A 22 -2.01 -3.12 7.80
C GLU A 22 -2.33 -2.25 6.59
N GLN A 23 -1.35 -2.12 5.69
CA GLN A 23 -1.53 -1.44 4.41
C GLN A 23 -2.37 -2.33 3.48
N ARG A 24 -3.30 -1.74 2.74
CA ARG A 24 -4.17 -2.49 1.83
C ARG A 24 -4.65 -1.65 0.66
N PHE A 25 -5.00 -2.29 -0.44
CA PHE A 25 -5.65 -1.60 -1.53
C PHE A 25 -7.06 -1.15 -1.11
N ALA A 26 -7.35 0.11 -1.39
CA ALA A 26 -8.69 0.68 -1.39
C ALA A 26 -9.32 0.60 -2.78
N MET A 27 -8.47 0.56 -3.81
CA MET A 27 -8.84 0.49 -5.22
C MET A 27 -7.63 -0.03 -5.99
N GLU A 28 -7.89 -1.03 -6.82
CA GLU A 28 -6.91 -1.68 -7.69
C GLU A 28 -7.20 -1.33 -9.15
N PRO A 29 -6.18 -1.32 -10.03
CA PRO A 29 -6.40 -1.14 -11.44
C PRO A 29 -7.30 -2.24 -12.00
N GLN A 30 -8.09 -1.89 -13.00
CA GLN A 30 -8.91 -2.83 -13.76
C GLN A 30 -8.50 -2.75 -15.23
N ASP A 31 -8.84 -3.79 -16.00
CA ASP A 31 -8.57 -3.84 -17.42
C ASP A 31 -9.25 -2.67 -18.14
N GLN A 32 -8.50 -2.00 -19.01
CA GLN A 32 -8.96 -0.85 -19.77
C GLN A 32 -8.50 -0.95 -21.22
N THR A 33 -9.39 -0.59 -22.14
CA THR A 33 -9.07 -0.39 -23.55
C THR A 33 -9.00 1.09 -23.85
N ALA A 34 -8.01 1.50 -24.63
CA ALA A 34 -7.81 2.89 -24.98
C ALA A 34 -7.47 3.04 -26.46
N ILE A 35 -7.85 4.19 -27.02
CA ILE A 35 -7.54 4.55 -28.40
C ILE A 35 -6.12 5.14 -28.43
N VAL A 36 -5.35 4.79 -29.46
CA VAL A 36 -3.99 5.32 -29.65
C VAL A 36 -4.02 6.86 -29.65
N GLY A 37 -3.15 7.47 -28.85
CA GLY A 37 -3.05 8.92 -28.70
C GLY A 37 -3.94 9.51 -27.60
N SER A 38 -4.87 8.73 -27.03
CA SER A 38 -5.62 9.18 -25.86
C SER A 38 -4.79 9.10 -24.57
N ARG A 39 -5.25 9.83 -23.55
CA ARG A 39 -4.73 9.73 -22.18
C ARG A 39 -5.50 8.66 -21.42
N VAL A 40 -4.77 7.84 -20.67
CA VAL A 40 -5.33 6.78 -19.79
C VAL A 40 -4.77 6.97 -18.39
N THR A 41 -5.61 6.69 -17.39
CA THR A 41 -5.19 6.64 -15.99
C THR A 41 -5.58 5.28 -15.42
N LEU A 42 -4.60 4.54 -14.89
CA LEU A 42 -4.85 3.32 -14.14
C LEU A 42 -5.02 3.69 -12.65
N PRO A 43 -6.20 3.50 -12.06
CA PRO A 43 -6.43 3.90 -10.68
C PRO A 43 -5.73 2.93 -9.71
N CYS A 44 -5.12 3.48 -8.68
CA CYS A 44 -4.58 2.72 -7.55
C CYS A 44 -4.65 3.61 -6.30
N ARG A 45 -5.19 3.09 -5.20
CA ARG A 45 -5.22 3.79 -3.91
C ARG A 45 -4.94 2.81 -2.79
N ILE A 46 -4.03 3.19 -1.88
CA ILE A 46 -3.63 2.40 -0.73
C ILE A 46 -4.17 3.08 0.54
N ILE A 47 -4.79 2.30 1.42
CA ILE A 47 -5.12 2.73 2.80
C ILE A 47 -3.99 2.29 3.71
N ASN A 48 -3.62 3.15 4.66
CA ASN A 48 -2.50 2.96 5.59
C ASN A 48 -1.19 2.65 4.85
N LYS A 49 -0.89 3.42 3.79
CA LYS A 49 0.34 3.23 3.02
C LYS A 49 1.56 3.48 3.92
N THR A 50 2.36 2.43 4.11
CA THR A 50 3.61 2.50 4.89
C THR A 50 4.82 2.30 3.99
N GLY A 51 4.68 1.45 2.97
CA GLY A 51 5.75 1.12 2.03
C GLY A 51 5.89 2.07 0.84
N VAL A 52 6.83 1.72 -0.04
CA VAL A 52 7.03 2.35 -1.34
C VAL A 52 6.04 1.76 -2.35
N LEU A 53 5.44 2.61 -3.19
CA LEU A 53 4.56 2.20 -4.28
C LEU A 53 5.33 2.23 -5.59
N GLN A 54 5.16 1.19 -6.41
CA GLN A 54 5.74 1.10 -7.75
C GLN A 54 4.73 0.45 -8.71
N TRP A 55 4.63 1.01 -9.91
CA TRP A 55 3.94 0.37 -11.02
C TRP A 55 4.90 -0.56 -11.77
N THR A 56 4.37 -1.69 -12.22
CA THR A 56 5.04 -2.58 -13.17
C THR A 56 4.31 -2.57 -14.51
N LYS A 57 5.06 -2.82 -15.57
CA LYS A 57 4.53 -3.09 -16.91
C LYS A 57 5.30 -4.27 -17.49
N ASP A 58 4.59 -5.34 -17.85
CA ASP A 58 5.20 -6.57 -18.35
C ASP A 58 6.32 -7.05 -17.39
N ASP A 59 6.01 -7.04 -16.09
CA ASP A 59 6.92 -7.35 -14.97
C ASP A 59 8.16 -6.44 -14.81
N PHE A 60 8.26 -5.37 -15.60
CA PHE A 60 9.30 -4.35 -15.47
C PHE A 60 8.87 -3.21 -14.53
N GLY A 61 9.69 -2.89 -13.53
CA GLY A 61 9.43 -1.79 -12.59
C GLY A 61 9.69 -0.40 -13.20
N LEU A 62 8.68 0.48 -13.17
CA LEU A 62 8.80 1.82 -13.75
C LEU A 62 9.53 2.85 -12.85
N GLY A 63 9.82 2.47 -11.60
CA GLY A 63 10.43 3.32 -10.59
C GLY A 63 9.43 3.78 -9.51
N THR A 64 9.97 4.46 -8.50
CA THR A 64 9.26 4.79 -7.25
C THR A 64 8.96 6.29 -7.10
N HIS A 65 9.57 7.13 -7.95
CA HIS A 65 9.32 8.56 -7.99
C HIS A 65 8.13 8.91 -8.90
N ARG A 66 7.32 9.88 -8.49
CA ARG A 66 6.09 10.25 -9.19
C ARG A 66 6.27 10.66 -10.66
N ASN A 67 7.43 11.21 -11.01
CA ASN A 67 7.74 11.62 -12.38
C ASN A 67 8.17 10.47 -13.29
N LEU A 68 8.44 9.27 -12.76
CA LEU A 68 8.90 8.10 -13.52
C LEU A 68 9.99 8.44 -14.56
N SER A 69 11.07 9.09 -14.11
CA SER A 69 12.17 9.53 -14.97
C SER A 69 12.69 8.40 -15.88
N GLY A 70 12.79 8.66 -17.19
CA GLY A 70 13.08 7.65 -18.21
C GLY A 70 11.84 7.18 -18.98
N PHE A 71 10.64 7.55 -18.52
CA PHE A 71 9.37 7.28 -19.18
C PHE A 71 8.58 8.56 -19.45
N ASP A 72 8.92 9.28 -20.53
CA ASP A 72 8.40 10.64 -20.83
C ASP A 72 6.87 10.77 -20.88
N ARG A 73 6.15 9.65 -21.07
CA ARG A 73 4.68 9.63 -21.16
C ARG A 73 3.99 9.13 -19.89
N TYR A 74 4.73 8.71 -18.87
CA TYR A 74 4.18 8.10 -17.67
C TYR A 74 4.45 8.98 -16.44
N SER A 75 3.48 9.02 -15.52
CA SER A 75 3.61 9.72 -14.25
C SER A 75 2.62 9.16 -13.23
N MET A 76 3.01 9.09 -11.96
CA MET A 76 2.09 8.78 -10.85
C MET A 76 1.46 10.06 -10.31
N ILE A 77 0.21 10.29 -10.70
CA ILE A 77 -0.62 11.41 -10.24
C ILE A 77 -1.33 11.08 -8.92
N GLY A 78 -1.86 12.10 -8.23
CA GLY A 78 -2.55 11.98 -6.96
C GLY A 78 -1.71 12.41 -5.76
N SER A 79 -2.22 12.14 -4.55
CA SER A 79 -1.54 12.42 -3.28
C SER A 79 -1.09 11.11 -2.60
N ASP A 80 -0.22 11.24 -1.60
CA ASP A 80 0.09 10.16 -0.66
C ASP A 80 -0.91 10.14 0.51
#